data_AF-E1Z481-F1
#
_entry.id   AF-E1Z481-F1
#
_cell.length_a   1.000
_cell.length_b   1.000
_cell.length_c   1.000
_cell.angle_alpha   90.00
_cell.angle_beta   90.00
_cell.angle_gamma   90.00
#
_symmetry.space_group_name_H-M   'P 1'
#
loop_
_entity.id
_entity.type
_entity.pdbx_description
1 polymer ?
#
loop_
_entity_poly.entity_id
_entity_poly.type
_entity_poly.pdbx_seq_one_letter_code
_entity_poly.pdbx_strand_id
1 'polypeptide(L)'
;MTAALYVQALRHGCCQVLRLRLPPWQKLLLIGLKAVAITGYFVGKLRSWSRASNGSMREARPRRPLPSFLCSGGPAGGAVVVVPACIAGRHQAARLQRLVHGVLFGQQEAPAAVVVVDDCSPVQVADLLAEVQGAAPIGHQPLLAVHRLPTNQGLAAACNVGLQLAAGMGAGVVLFTDDDCQPDADWVACMLAAQARTPGLVCGRTAATRPGTAVGLFHDVFGTLNGRLLPDGSLLYGCTCNLSAALPALQAAAGSGAPAAGPFPAPACGSSGLLLFDESFSIAAFENVEYCVRARKAGIAISYAPEALVLHDYAYTPAALFRQFAKHGSQEGLMALKHREYPALLAASRDVPAVAAGACS
;
A
#
# COMPACT_ATOMS: atom_id res chain seq x y z
N MET A 1 -14.20 -20.19 13.55
CA MET A 1 -13.82 -20.43 12.14
C MET A 1 -14.11 -21.87 11.78
N THR A 2 -14.85 -22.15 10.71
CA THR A 2 -15.27 -23.52 10.38
C THR A 2 -14.50 -24.06 9.17
N ALA A 3 -14.27 -25.38 9.14
CA ALA A 3 -13.76 -26.07 7.96
C ALA A 3 -14.64 -25.82 6.72
N ALA A 4 -15.94 -25.59 6.91
CA ALA A 4 -16.87 -25.24 5.85
C ALA A 4 -16.49 -23.95 5.09
N LEU A 5 -16.10 -22.88 5.81
CA LEU A 5 -15.66 -21.62 5.18
C LEU A 5 -14.38 -21.81 4.35
N TYR A 6 -13.45 -22.64 4.83
CA TYR A 6 -12.23 -22.96 4.11
C TYR A 6 -12.53 -23.73 2.80
N VAL A 7 -13.35 -24.77 2.88
CA VAL A 7 -13.77 -25.54 1.70
C VAL A 7 -14.53 -24.67 0.71
N GLN A 8 -15.41 -23.79 1.19
CA GLN A 8 -16.12 -22.84 0.33
C GLN A 8 -15.17 -21.88 -0.37
N ALA A 9 -14.17 -21.33 0.34
CA ALA A 9 -13.16 -20.46 -0.25
C ALA A 9 -12.35 -21.18 -1.32
N LEU A 10 -11.92 -22.42 -1.07
CA LEU A 10 -11.22 -23.25 -2.06
C LEU A 10 -12.08 -23.49 -3.30
N ARG A 11 -13.34 -23.91 -3.13
CA ARG A 11 -14.28 -24.14 -4.24
C ARG A 11 -14.45 -22.86 -5.07
N HIS A 12 -14.69 -21.73 -4.41
CA HIS A 12 -14.83 -20.45 -5.08
C HIS A 12 -13.56 -20.07 -5.85
N GLY A 13 -12.39 -20.21 -5.23
CA GLY A 13 -11.10 -19.94 -5.86
C GLY A 13 -10.85 -20.81 -7.09
N CYS A 14 -11.13 -22.11 -7.02
CA CYS A 14 -11.05 -23.01 -8.17
C CYS A 14 -12.00 -22.60 -9.29
N CYS A 15 -13.26 -22.29 -8.96
CA CYS A 15 -14.24 -21.81 -9.95
C CYS A 15 -13.80 -20.50 -10.62
N GLN A 16 -13.19 -19.58 -9.86
CA GLN A 16 -12.63 -18.34 -10.40
C GLN A 16 -11.55 -18.64 -11.46
N VAL A 17 -10.63 -19.55 -11.17
CA VAL A 17 -9.56 -19.95 -12.11
C VAL A 17 -10.11 -20.64 -13.35
N LEU A 18 -11.07 -21.55 -13.19
CA LEU A 18 -11.61 -22.34 -14.30
C LEU A 18 -12.30 -21.47 -15.36
N ARG A 19 -12.87 -20.33 -14.96
CA ARG A 19 -13.50 -19.33 -15.83
C ARG A 19 -12.50 -18.46 -16.61
N LEU A 20 -11.22 -18.47 -16.26
CA LEU A 20 -10.20 -17.71 -16.98
C LEU A 20 -9.99 -18.26 -18.39
N ARG A 21 -9.66 -17.38 -19.34
CA ARG A 21 -9.25 -17.76 -20.69
C ARG A 21 -7.73 -17.98 -20.69
N LEU A 22 -7.29 -19.13 -20.19
CA LEU A 22 -5.88 -19.54 -20.11
C LEU A 22 -5.71 -21.01 -20.52
N PRO A 23 -4.52 -21.43 -20.99
CA PRO A 23 -4.18 -22.83 -21.21
C PRO A 23 -4.45 -23.72 -19.98
N PRO A 24 -4.85 -25.00 -20.16
CA PRO A 24 -5.16 -25.90 -19.05
C PRO A 24 -4.04 -26.02 -18.01
N TRP A 25 -2.78 -26.05 -18.44
CA TRP A 25 -1.64 -26.15 -17.54
C TRP A 25 -1.47 -24.91 -16.65
N GLN A 26 -1.73 -23.70 -17.17
CA GLN A 26 -1.73 -22.47 -16.36
C GLN A 26 -2.87 -22.47 -15.35
N LYS A 27 -4.05 -22.96 -15.73
CA LYS A 27 -5.17 -23.12 -14.79
C LYS A 27 -4.83 -24.05 -13.64
N LEU A 28 -4.18 -25.18 -13.91
CA LEU A 28 -3.74 -26.12 -12.86
C LEU A 28 -2.74 -25.46 -11.89
N LEU A 29 -1.74 -24.73 -12.42
CA LEU A 29 -0.79 -23.97 -11.61
C LEU A 29 -1.51 -22.93 -10.73
N LEU A 30 -2.42 -22.16 -11.31
CA LEU A 30 -3.16 -21.12 -10.59
C LEU A 30 -4.12 -21.70 -9.54
N ILE A 31 -4.74 -22.87 -9.78
CA ILE A 31 -5.53 -23.58 -8.76
C ILE A 31 -4.65 -23.94 -7.57
N GLY A 32 -3.45 -24.50 -7.82
CA GLY A 32 -2.49 -24.83 -6.77
C GLY A 32 -2.07 -23.59 -5.96
N LEU A 33 -1.70 -22.50 -6.63
CA LEU A 33 -1.31 -21.26 -5.96
C LEU A 33 -2.47 -20.58 -5.23
N LYS A 34 -3.70 -20.64 -5.76
CA LYS A 34 -4.89 -20.15 -5.07
C LYS A 34 -5.17 -20.94 -3.80
N ALA A 35 -4.99 -22.26 -3.83
CA ALA A 35 -5.05 -23.08 -2.63
C ALA A 35 -3.99 -22.64 -1.62
N VAL A 36 -2.73 -22.48 -2.03
CA VAL A 36 -1.64 -21.99 -1.17
C VAL A 36 -1.98 -20.64 -0.52
N ALA A 37 -2.49 -19.67 -1.29
CA ALA A 37 -2.90 -18.36 -0.79
C ALA A 37 -4.06 -18.47 0.21
N ILE A 38 -5.11 -19.23 -0.11
CA ILE A 38 -6.26 -19.44 0.78
C ILE A 38 -5.83 -20.14 2.07
N THR A 39 -5.02 -21.19 2.00
CA THR A 39 -4.49 -21.88 3.18
C THR A 39 -3.66 -20.94 4.03
N GLY A 40 -2.75 -20.16 3.43
CA GLY A 40 -1.98 -19.14 4.12
C GLY A 40 -2.89 -18.18 4.89
N TYR A 41 -3.86 -17.58 4.19
CA TYR A 41 -4.83 -16.66 4.77
C TYR A 41 -5.58 -17.24 5.97
N PHE A 42 -6.13 -18.45 5.84
CA PHE A 42 -6.85 -19.11 6.93
C PHE A 42 -5.94 -19.45 8.12
N VAL A 43 -4.70 -19.90 7.88
CA VAL A 43 -3.71 -20.13 8.94
C VAL A 43 -3.41 -18.82 9.69
N GLY A 44 -3.22 -17.72 8.96
CA GLY A 44 -3.07 -16.39 9.53
C GLY A 44 -4.26 -15.98 10.41
N LYS A 45 -5.47 -16.15 9.88
CA LYS A 45 -6.72 -15.81 10.55
C LYS A 45 -6.90 -16.57 11.86
N LEU A 46 -6.61 -17.87 11.87
CA LEU A 46 -6.67 -18.68 13.11
C LEU A 46 -5.73 -18.14 14.19
N ARG A 47 -4.50 -17.74 13.82
CA ARG A 47 -3.53 -17.15 14.76
C ARG A 47 -3.96 -15.78 15.30
N SER A 48 -4.73 -15.01 14.52
CA SER A 48 -5.27 -13.70 14.94
C SER A 48 -6.29 -13.87 16.05
N TRP A 49 -7.24 -14.80 15.86
CA TRP A 49 -8.35 -15.00 16.79
C TRP A 49 -7.90 -15.58 18.14
N SER A 50 -6.84 -16.40 18.16
CA SER A 50 -6.25 -16.90 19.41
C SER A 50 -5.52 -15.81 20.21
N ARG A 51 -5.08 -14.73 19.56
CA ARG A 51 -4.43 -13.58 20.23
C ARG A 51 -5.45 -12.56 20.72
N ALA A 52 -6.50 -12.32 19.94
CA ALA A 52 -7.61 -11.44 20.33
C ALA A 52 -8.37 -11.97 21.56
N SER A 53 -8.51 -13.29 21.71
CA SER A 53 -9.11 -13.92 22.91
C SER A 53 -8.27 -13.78 24.18
N ASN A 54 -6.97 -13.51 24.05
CA ASN A 54 -6.03 -13.44 25.18
C ASN A 54 -5.71 -11.99 25.60
N GLY A 55 -6.44 -10.99 25.09
CA GLY A 55 -6.34 -9.59 25.52
C GLY A 55 -5.00 -8.89 25.19
N SER A 56 -4.07 -9.51 24.46
CA SER A 56 -2.72 -8.97 24.24
C SER A 56 -2.60 -8.09 22.97
N MET A 57 -3.59 -7.24 22.69
CA MET A 57 -3.42 -6.24 21.64
C MET A 57 -2.69 -5.02 22.22
N ARG A 58 -1.43 -4.82 21.80
CA ARG A 58 -0.60 -3.71 22.26
C ARG A 58 -1.27 -2.38 21.88
N GLU A 59 -1.50 -1.54 22.88
CA GLU A 59 -1.90 -0.15 22.69
C GLU A 59 -0.80 0.63 21.95
N ALA A 60 -1.23 1.56 21.09
CA ALA A 60 -0.33 2.49 20.41
C ALA A 60 0.37 3.38 21.46
N ARG A 61 1.68 3.56 21.31
CA ARG A 61 2.47 4.40 22.23
C ARG A 61 2.21 5.90 21.99
N PRO A 62 2.31 6.74 23.03
CA PRO A 62 2.12 8.18 22.89
C PRO A 62 3.21 8.82 22.00
N ARG A 63 2.77 9.80 21.21
CA ARG A 63 3.56 10.53 20.21
C ARG A 63 4.71 11.32 20.83
N ARG A 64 5.84 11.43 20.11
CA ARG A 64 6.73 12.59 20.22
C ARG A 64 6.43 13.54 19.07
N PRO A 65 6.36 14.87 19.30
CA PRO A 65 6.24 15.82 18.21
C PRO A 65 7.43 15.66 17.25
N LEU A 66 7.15 15.58 15.95
CA LEU A 66 8.19 15.70 14.95
C LEU A 66 8.85 17.08 15.09
N PRO A 67 10.17 17.20 14.87
CA PRO A 67 10.81 18.50 14.80
C PRO A 67 10.11 19.35 13.73
N SER A 68 9.84 20.61 14.06
CA SER A 68 9.31 21.59 13.12
C SER A 68 10.34 21.83 12.01
N PHE A 69 10.15 21.17 10.87
CA PHE A 69 10.91 21.49 9.66
C PHE A 69 10.38 22.80 9.09
N LEU A 70 11.13 23.88 9.31
CA LEU A 70 11.04 25.09 8.51
C LEU A 70 11.67 24.78 7.15
N CYS A 71 10.93 24.12 6.26
CA CYS A 71 11.28 24.12 4.84
C CYS A 71 10.84 25.46 4.26
N SER A 72 11.73 26.46 4.34
CA SER A 72 11.62 27.67 3.55
C SER A 72 11.83 27.31 2.06
N GLY A 73 10.75 27.12 1.30
CA GLY A 73 10.81 27.06 -0.17
C GLY A 73 10.44 25.74 -0.84
N GLY A 74 9.47 24.96 -0.31
CA GLY A 74 8.88 23.86 -1.07
C GLY A 74 8.00 24.36 -2.23
N PRO A 75 7.94 23.67 -3.38
CA PRO A 75 7.04 24.05 -4.47
C PRO A 75 5.59 23.81 -4.02
N ALA A 76 4.88 24.91 -3.74
CA ALA A 76 3.50 24.87 -3.31
C ALA A 76 2.63 24.13 -4.34
N GLY A 77 1.93 23.08 -3.90
CA GLY A 77 0.98 22.33 -4.73
C GLY A 77 1.53 21.17 -5.57
N GLY A 78 2.83 20.83 -5.47
CA GLY A 78 3.42 19.70 -6.17
C GLY A 78 3.11 18.31 -5.56
N ALA A 79 3.50 17.24 -6.26
CA ALA A 79 3.49 15.88 -5.74
C ALA A 79 4.76 15.56 -4.93
N VAL A 80 4.61 14.94 -3.77
CA VAL A 80 5.73 14.36 -3.01
C VAL A 80 5.60 12.83 -3.00
N VAL A 81 6.66 12.15 -3.43
CA VAL A 81 6.74 10.68 -3.36
C VAL A 81 7.22 10.28 -1.97
N VAL A 82 6.51 9.37 -1.31
CA VAL A 82 6.85 8.83 0.01
C VAL A 82 7.18 7.35 -0.13
N VAL A 83 8.37 6.98 0.35
CA VAL A 83 8.88 5.60 0.35
C VAL A 83 9.10 5.15 1.80
N PRO A 84 8.14 4.45 2.43
CA PRO A 84 8.39 3.80 3.71
C PRO A 84 9.35 2.61 3.50
N ALA A 85 10.45 2.56 4.24
CA ALA A 85 11.53 1.61 4.00
C ALA A 85 11.97 0.90 5.28
N CYS A 86 12.17 -0.42 5.19
CA CYS A 86 12.85 -1.21 6.24
C CYS A 86 13.83 -2.18 5.55
N ILE A 87 15.08 -1.74 5.43
CA ILE A 87 16.10 -2.35 4.56
C ILE A 87 17.01 -3.26 5.41
N ALA A 88 16.73 -4.56 5.38
CA ALA A 88 17.46 -5.58 6.12
C ALA A 88 18.76 -6.05 5.45
N GLY A 89 18.97 -5.78 4.16
CA GLY A 89 20.20 -6.21 3.49
C GLY A 89 20.38 -5.75 2.05
N ARG A 90 21.48 -6.21 1.43
CA ARG A 90 21.96 -5.75 0.11
C ARG A 90 20.94 -5.82 -1.02
N HIS A 91 20.11 -6.86 -1.05
CA HIS A 91 19.10 -7.01 -2.09
C HIS A 91 18.02 -5.92 -2.03
N GLN A 92 17.53 -5.60 -0.84
CA GLN A 92 16.56 -4.51 -0.64
C GLN A 92 17.22 -3.15 -0.85
N ALA A 93 18.47 -2.98 -0.42
CA ALA A 93 19.24 -1.75 -0.69
C ALA A 93 19.33 -1.47 -2.20
N ALA A 94 19.65 -2.48 -3.01
CA ALA A 94 19.70 -2.34 -4.46
C ALA A 94 18.33 -2.05 -5.08
N ARG A 95 17.24 -2.59 -4.51
CA ARG A 95 15.87 -2.28 -4.95
C ARG A 95 15.51 -0.82 -4.64
N LEU A 96 15.76 -0.36 -3.41
CA LEU A 96 15.54 1.02 -2.99
C LEU A 96 16.34 2.02 -3.85
N GLN A 97 17.63 1.74 -4.14
CA GLN A 97 18.43 2.59 -5.02
C GLN A 97 17.83 2.68 -6.42
N ARG A 98 17.39 1.55 -7.01
CA ARG A 98 16.74 1.53 -8.33
C ARG A 98 15.43 2.31 -8.33
N LEU A 99 14.59 2.12 -7.30
CA LEU A 99 13.34 2.87 -7.13
C LEU A 99 13.62 4.37 -7.08
N VAL A 100 14.48 4.81 -6.16
CA VAL A 100 14.76 6.24 -5.96
C VAL A 100 15.38 6.85 -7.22
N HIS A 101 16.33 6.16 -7.86
CA HIS A 101 16.88 6.61 -9.14
C HIS A 101 15.80 6.74 -10.23
N GLY A 102 14.91 5.75 -10.37
CA GLY A 102 13.83 5.78 -11.37
C GLY A 102 12.83 6.91 -11.13
N VAL A 103 12.51 7.21 -9.86
CA VAL A 103 11.61 8.31 -9.51
C VAL A 103 12.27 9.67 -9.70
N LEU A 104 13.55 9.83 -9.33
CA LEU A 104 14.27 11.10 -9.46
C LEU A 104 14.58 11.46 -10.92
N PHE A 105 14.96 10.48 -11.74
CA PHE A 105 15.54 10.74 -13.06
C PHE A 105 14.76 10.13 -14.23
N GLY A 106 13.77 9.28 -13.96
CA GLY A 106 13.05 8.52 -14.99
C GLY A 106 11.59 8.94 -15.20
N GLN A 107 11.06 9.87 -14.40
CA GLN A 107 9.69 10.35 -14.55
C GLN A 107 9.59 11.46 -15.60
N GLN A 108 8.57 11.41 -16.45
CA GLN A 108 8.27 12.47 -17.42
C GLN A 108 7.81 13.75 -16.72
N GLU A 109 7.06 13.60 -15.62
CA GLU A 109 6.72 14.68 -14.71
C GLU A 109 7.46 14.46 -13.38
N ALA A 110 8.40 15.35 -13.08
CA ALA A 110 9.22 15.24 -11.88
C ALA A 110 8.38 15.57 -10.63
N PRO A 111 8.45 14.74 -9.56
CA PRO A 111 7.85 15.12 -8.29
C PRO A 111 8.62 16.31 -7.68
N ALA A 112 7.99 17.01 -6.75
CA ALA A 112 8.64 18.05 -5.96
C ALA A 112 9.77 17.48 -5.07
N ALA A 113 9.48 16.32 -4.46
CA ALA A 113 10.42 15.65 -3.58
C ALA A 113 10.17 14.14 -3.54
N VAL A 114 11.21 13.40 -3.17
CA VAL A 114 11.18 12.01 -2.77
C VAL A 114 11.60 11.95 -1.31
N VAL A 115 10.70 11.47 -0.45
CA VAL A 115 10.90 11.32 1.00
C VAL A 115 10.99 9.83 1.32
N VAL A 116 12.18 9.38 1.69
CA VAL A 116 12.39 8.01 2.17
C VAL A 116 12.29 8.01 3.70
N VAL A 117 11.31 7.29 4.23
CA VAL A 117 11.13 7.13 5.68
C VAL A 117 11.74 5.80 6.11
N ASP A 118 12.94 5.86 6.67
CA ASP A 118 13.69 4.70 7.17
C ASP A 118 13.15 4.24 8.54
N ASP A 119 12.41 3.15 8.57
CA ASP A 119 11.81 2.52 9.76
C ASP A 119 12.83 1.69 10.56
N CYS A 120 13.93 2.35 10.92
CA CYS A 120 15.03 1.81 11.72
C CYS A 120 15.76 0.63 11.05
N SER A 121 16.16 0.79 9.78
CA SER A 121 16.94 -0.20 9.06
C SER A 121 18.30 -0.47 9.74
N PRO A 122 18.79 -1.73 9.71
CA PRO A 122 20.14 -2.04 10.16
C PRO A 122 21.24 -1.44 9.25
N VAL A 123 20.89 -1.05 8.02
CA VAL A 123 21.81 -0.36 7.10
C VAL A 123 21.63 1.16 7.18
N GLN A 124 22.66 1.91 6.78
CA GLN A 124 22.60 3.35 6.68
C GLN A 124 21.93 3.76 5.36
N VAL A 125 20.62 3.94 5.39
CA VAL A 125 19.83 4.32 4.20
C VAL A 125 20.26 5.66 3.62
N ALA A 126 20.67 6.62 4.46
CA ALA A 126 21.16 7.92 4.01
C ALA A 126 22.42 7.79 3.14
N ASP A 127 23.39 6.99 3.56
CA ASP A 127 24.65 6.78 2.82
C ASP A 127 24.38 6.09 1.48
N LEU A 128 23.50 5.08 1.48
CA LEU A 128 23.07 4.36 0.27
C LEU A 128 22.47 5.29 -0.80
N LEU A 129 21.73 6.32 -0.36
CA LEU A 129 21.01 7.23 -1.25
C LEU A 129 21.85 8.46 -1.62
N ALA A 130 22.85 8.82 -0.83
CA ALA A 130 23.84 9.84 -1.21
C ALA A 130 24.59 9.44 -2.49
N GLU A 131 24.87 8.15 -2.68
CA GLU A 131 25.46 7.61 -3.93
C GLU A 131 24.56 7.86 -5.15
N VAL A 132 23.24 7.68 -4.99
CA VAL A 132 22.25 7.91 -6.06
C VAL A 132 22.22 9.38 -6.46
N GLN A 133 22.29 10.28 -5.48
CA GLN A 133 22.27 11.73 -5.73
C GLN A 133 23.59 12.25 -6.30
N GLY A 134 24.74 11.65 -5.92
CA GLY A 134 26.05 12.00 -6.48
C GLY A 134 26.21 11.67 -7.97
N ALA A 135 25.40 10.75 -8.50
CA ALA A 135 25.38 10.39 -9.91
C ALA A 135 24.41 11.25 -10.77
N ALA A 136 23.77 12.27 -10.17
CA ALA A 136 22.72 13.05 -10.81
C ALA A 136 23.23 13.95 -11.95
N PRO A 137 22.47 14.09 -13.07
CA PRO A 137 22.74 15.10 -14.08
C PRO A 137 22.63 16.54 -13.52
N ILE A 138 23.45 17.45 -14.06
CA ILE A 138 23.42 18.87 -13.70
C ILE A 138 22.10 19.49 -14.18
N GLY A 139 21.22 19.89 -13.26
CA GLY A 139 19.90 20.47 -13.55
C GLY A 139 19.04 20.68 -12.30
N HIS A 140 17.81 21.20 -12.46
CA HIS A 140 16.83 21.26 -11.38
C HIS A 140 16.28 19.85 -11.14
N GLN A 141 16.54 19.31 -9.95
CA GLN A 141 16.17 17.94 -9.57
C GLN A 141 15.16 17.97 -8.42
N PRO A 142 14.29 16.95 -8.30
CA PRO A 142 13.48 16.77 -7.11
C PRO A 142 14.34 16.74 -5.84
N LEU A 143 13.82 17.27 -4.74
CA LEU A 143 14.48 17.15 -3.44
C LEU A 143 14.46 15.68 -2.99
N LEU A 144 15.63 15.10 -2.66
CA LEU A 144 15.71 13.82 -1.96
C LEU A 144 15.89 14.06 -0.46
N ALA A 145 14.98 13.53 0.36
CA ALA A 145 15.05 13.61 1.81
C ALA A 145 14.96 12.21 2.42
N VAL A 146 15.79 11.95 3.43
CA VAL A 146 15.77 10.70 4.20
C VAL A 146 15.45 11.03 5.65
N HIS A 147 14.39 10.43 6.18
CA HIS A 147 13.99 10.59 7.58
C HIS A 147 14.02 9.24 8.28
N ARG A 148 14.92 9.09 9.27
CA ARG A 148 15.06 7.85 10.03
C ARG A 148 14.28 7.87 11.33
N LEU A 149 13.51 6.82 11.57
CA LEU A 149 12.84 6.58 12.84
C LEU A 149 13.81 5.95 13.86
N PRO A 150 13.71 6.33 15.15
CA PRO A 150 14.61 5.84 16.19
C PRO A 150 14.40 4.35 16.54
N THR A 151 13.24 3.81 16.20
CA THR A 151 12.85 2.41 16.44
C THR A 151 11.92 1.96 15.32
N ASN A 152 11.91 0.67 15.02
CA ASN A 152 10.94 0.10 14.08
C ASN A 152 9.52 0.23 14.64
N GLN A 153 8.66 0.99 13.94
CA GLN A 153 7.27 1.26 14.29
C GLN A 153 6.29 0.71 13.25
N GLY A 154 6.78 0.19 12.12
CA GLY A 154 5.99 -0.45 11.10
C GLY A 154 5.53 0.50 9.99
N LEU A 155 4.93 -0.10 8.95
CA LEU A 155 4.56 0.57 7.70
C LEU A 155 3.61 1.76 7.92
N ALA A 156 2.55 1.58 8.72
CA ALA A 156 1.57 2.63 8.99
C ALA A 156 2.21 3.88 9.62
N ALA A 157 3.12 3.69 10.59
CA ALA A 157 3.82 4.79 11.24
C ALA A 157 4.79 5.50 10.27
N ALA A 158 5.51 4.74 9.44
CA ALA A 158 6.38 5.30 8.41
C ALA A 158 5.58 6.12 7.36
N CYS A 159 4.42 5.62 6.93
CA CYS A 159 3.51 6.35 6.04
C CYS A 159 3.00 7.64 6.68
N ASN A 160 2.63 7.60 7.97
CA ASN A 160 2.17 8.78 8.71
C ASN A 160 3.24 9.86 8.80
N VAL A 161 4.49 9.49 9.07
CA VAL A 161 5.61 10.43 9.09
C VAL A 161 5.83 11.01 7.70
N GLY A 162 5.78 10.19 6.65
CA GLY A 162 5.86 10.67 5.27
C GLY A 162 4.76 11.66 4.90
N LEU A 163 3.50 11.40 5.27
CA LEU A 163 2.38 12.33 5.08
C LEU A 163 2.63 13.69 5.76
N GLN A 164 3.11 13.66 7.00
CA GLN A 164 3.36 14.86 7.77
C GLN A 164 4.53 15.68 7.21
N LEU A 165 5.59 15.01 6.77
CA LEU A 165 6.73 15.66 6.11
C LEU A 165 6.30 16.29 4.77
N ALA A 166 5.57 15.55 3.94
CA ALA A 166 5.05 16.08 2.68
C ALA A 166 4.11 17.28 2.87
N ALA A 167 3.24 17.22 3.88
CA ALA A 167 2.39 18.35 4.25
C ALA A 167 3.19 19.57 4.72
N GLY A 168 4.25 19.35 5.52
CA GLY A 168 5.18 20.41 5.94
C GLY A 168 5.95 21.04 4.77
N MET A 169 6.14 20.32 3.67
CA MET A 169 6.72 20.82 2.42
C MET A 169 5.70 21.57 1.53
N GLY A 170 4.43 21.62 1.91
CA GLY A 170 3.38 22.27 1.12
C GLY A 170 2.89 21.45 -0.08
N ALA A 171 3.04 20.13 -0.05
CA ALA A 171 2.57 19.23 -1.11
C ALA A 171 1.05 19.34 -1.29
N GLY A 172 0.58 19.22 -2.55
CA GLY A 172 -0.85 19.04 -2.84
C GLY A 172 -1.26 17.56 -2.80
N VAL A 173 -0.35 16.69 -3.22
CA VAL A 173 -0.57 15.25 -3.37
C VAL A 173 0.63 14.48 -2.80
N VAL A 174 0.35 13.38 -2.11
CA VAL A 174 1.36 12.37 -1.73
C VAL A 174 1.20 11.14 -2.60
N LEU A 175 2.31 10.60 -3.11
CA LEU A 175 2.37 9.36 -3.88
C LEU A 175 3.16 8.33 -3.07
N PHE A 176 2.55 7.22 -2.65
CA PHE A 176 3.23 6.15 -1.94
C PHE A 176 3.73 5.07 -2.91
N THR A 177 4.92 4.55 -2.63
CA THR A 177 5.51 3.39 -3.30
C THR A 177 6.47 2.66 -2.36
N ASP A 178 6.70 1.37 -2.58
CA ASP A 178 7.57 0.53 -1.72
C ASP A 178 8.95 0.31 -2.36
N ASP A 179 9.94 -0.10 -1.56
CA ASP A 179 11.33 -0.32 -2.02
C ASP A 179 11.44 -1.33 -3.16
N ASP A 180 10.51 -2.28 -3.25
CA ASP A 180 10.46 -3.33 -4.27
C ASP A 180 9.53 -3.02 -5.46
N CYS A 181 9.19 -1.75 -5.65
CA CYS A 181 8.42 -1.24 -6.78
C CYS A 181 9.30 -0.56 -7.84
N GLN A 182 8.80 -0.52 -9.07
CA GLN A 182 9.38 0.16 -10.21
C GLN A 182 8.24 0.93 -10.91
N PRO A 183 8.00 2.19 -10.52
CA PRO A 183 7.04 3.06 -11.19
C PRO A 183 7.37 3.21 -12.68
N ASP A 184 6.34 3.22 -13.52
CA ASP A 184 6.47 3.55 -14.94
C ASP A 184 6.90 5.02 -15.13
N ALA A 185 7.45 5.37 -16.30
CA ALA A 185 7.93 6.73 -16.58
C ALA A 185 6.83 7.80 -16.50
N ASP A 186 5.58 7.42 -16.78
CA ASP A 186 4.42 8.34 -16.71
C ASP A 186 3.69 8.29 -15.35
N TRP A 187 4.18 7.52 -14.38
CA TRP A 187 3.46 7.21 -13.14
C TRP A 187 3.05 8.47 -12.36
N VAL A 188 3.97 9.42 -12.13
CA VAL A 188 3.66 10.68 -11.44
C VAL A 188 2.60 11.48 -12.19
N ALA A 189 2.75 11.65 -13.50
CA ALA A 189 1.81 12.39 -14.35
C ALA A 189 0.41 11.75 -14.34
N CYS A 190 0.34 10.42 -14.47
CA CYS A 190 -0.93 9.69 -14.42
C CYS A 190 -1.61 9.81 -13.05
N MET A 191 -0.86 9.76 -11.95
CA MET A 191 -1.41 9.96 -10.60
C MET A 191 -1.94 11.37 -10.40
N LEU A 192 -1.19 12.39 -10.83
CA LEU A 192 -1.61 13.78 -10.75
C LEU A 192 -2.86 14.05 -11.59
N ALA A 193 -2.91 13.52 -12.82
CA ALA A 193 -4.09 13.59 -13.67
C ALA A 193 -5.30 12.90 -13.04
N ALA A 194 -5.11 11.77 -12.36
CA ALA A 194 -6.20 11.08 -11.65
C ALA A 194 -6.68 11.88 -10.43
N GLN A 195 -5.77 12.46 -9.65
CA GLN A 195 -6.12 13.32 -8.52
C GLN A 195 -6.83 14.60 -8.96
N ALA A 196 -6.47 15.18 -10.11
CA ALA A 196 -7.18 16.31 -10.68
C ALA A 196 -8.64 15.98 -11.07
N ARG A 197 -8.91 14.74 -11.50
CA ARG A 197 -10.27 14.27 -11.83
C ARG A 197 -11.11 13.98 -10.58
N THR A 198 -10.53 13.26 -9.63
CA THR A 198 -11.23 12.81 -8.41
C THR A 198 -10.30 12.94 -7.21
N PRO A 199 -10.20 14.14 -6.60
CA PRO A 199 -9.36 14.34 -5.42
C PRO A 199 -9.79 13.41 -4.28
N GLY A 200 -8.82 12.70 -3.71
CA GLY A 200 -9.08 11.76 -2.61
C GLY A 200 -7.96 10.73 -2.52
N LEU A 201 -8.35 9.46 -2.43
CA LEU A 201 -7.43 8.34 -2.55
C LEU A 201 -7.50 7.75 -3.96
N VAL A 202 -6.36 7.61 -4.63
CA VAL A 202 -6.28 6.99 -5.96
C VAL A 202 -5.31 5.82 -5.91
N CYS A 203 -5.76 4.62 -6.27
CA CYS A 203 -4.87 3.48 -6.46
C CYS A 203 -4.51 3.33 -7.94
N GLY A 204 -3.23 3.19 -8.24
CA GLY A 204 -2.75 2.85 -9.56
C GLY A 204 -2.82 1.35 -9.85
N ARG A 205 -2.44 0.98 -11.08
CA ARG A 205 -2.28 -0.42 -11.49
C ARG A 205 -0.91 -0.95 -11.09
N THR A 206 -0.91 -2.07 -10.37
CA THR A 206 0.28 -2.78 -9.97
C THR A 206 0.35 -4.12 -10.70
N ALA A 207 1.46 -4.37 -11.39
CA ALA A 207 1.72 -5.61 -12.13
C ALA A 207 3.04 -6.24 -11.68
N ALA A 208 3.23 -7.53 -11.95
CA ALA A 208 4.46 -8.23 -11.62
C ALA A 208 5.63 -7.82 -12.54
N THR A 209 6.83 -7.67 -11.97
CA THR A 209 8.07 -7.54 -12.77
C THR A 209 8.41 -8.83 -13.53
N ARG A 210 7.91 -9.99 -13.09
CA ARG A 210 8.15 -11.30 -13.69
C ARG A 210 6.83 -12.05 -13.94
N PRO A 211 5.99 -11.57 -14.89
CA PRO A 211 4.67 -12.15 -15.18
C PRO A 211 4.75 -13.59 -15.71
N GLY A 212 5.88 -13.97 -16.34
CA GLY A 212 6.10 -15.33 -16.86
C GLY A 212 6.31 -16.41 -15.79
N THR A 213 6.48 -16.04 -14.52
CA THR A 213 6.52 -17.01 -13.42
C THR A 213 5.11 -17.35 -12.95
N ALA A 214 4.90 -18.56 -12.41
CA ALA A 214 3.58 -18.96 -11.92
C ALA A 214 3.02 -18.01 -10.84
N VAL A 215 3.89 -17.53 -9.95
CA VAL A 215 3.51 -16.57 -8.89
C VAL A 215 3.27 -15.17 -9.45
N GLY A 216 4.05 -14.73 -10.45
CA GLY A 216 3.81 -13.47 -11.14
C GLY A 216 2.47 -13.45 -11.86
N LEU A 217 2.20 -14.49 -12.65
CA LEU A 217 0.89 -14.69 -13.29
C LEU A 217 -0.24 -14.71 -12.26
N PHE A 218 -0.04 -15.34 -11.10
CA PHE A 218 -1.03 -15.33 -10.02
C PHE A 218 -1.34 -13.90 -9.54
N HIS A 219 -0.32 -13.10 -9.27
CA HIS A 219 -0.49 -11.72 -8.84
C HIS A 219 -1.20 -10.87 -9.91
N ASP A 220 -0.85 -11.04 -11.19
CA ASP A 220 -1.44 -10.27 -12.28
C ASP A 220 -2.91 -10.65 -12.54
N VAL A 221 -3.22 -11.95 -12.53
CA VAL A 221 -4.57 -12.46 -12.75
C VAL A 221 -5.52 -12.06 -11.63
N PHE A 222 -5.06 -12.13 -10.38
CA PHE A 222 -5.89 -11.83 -9.22
C PHE A 222 -5.75 -10.40 -8.71
N GLY A 223 -4.82 -9.62 -9.26
CA GLY A 223 -4.66 -8.22 -8.92
C GLY A 223 -4.41 -7.96 -7.45
N THR A 224 -3.55 -8.76 -6.81
CA THR A 224 -3.46 -8.80 -5.34
C THR A 224 -3.05 -7.48 -4.69
N LEU A 225 -2.54 -6.53 -5.47
CA LEU A 225 -2.14 -5.19 -5.05
C LEU A 225 -2.91 -4.05 -5.78
N ASN A 226 -4.03 -4.34 -6.43
CA ASN A 226 -4.83 -3.36 -7.18
C ASN A 226 -6.12 -2.94 -6.46
N GLY A 227 -6.34 -3.46 -5.26
CA GLY A 227 -7.58 -3.22 -4.54
C GLY A 227 -8.75 -4.07 -5.03
N ARG A 228 -9.96 -3.66 -4.66
CA ARG A 228 -11.21 -4.32 -5.06
C ARG A 228 -12.25 -3.27 -5.41
N LEU A 229 -12.99 -3.45 -6.50
CA LEU A 229 -14.06 -2.56 -6.92
C LEU A 229 -15.38 -2.91 -6.23
N LEU A 230 -16.07 -1.91 -5.74
CA LEU A 230 -17.47 -2.00 -5.31
C LEU A 230 -18.40 -1.92 -6.53
N PRO A 231 -19.70 -2.27 -6.38
CA PRO A 231 -20.68 -2.22 -7.47
C PRO A 231 -20.86 -0.82 -8.08
N ASP A 232 -20.61 0.23 -7.31
CA ASP A 232 -20.68 1.63 -7.75
C ASP A 232 -19.45 2.10 -8.55
N GLY A 233 -18.45 1.23 -8.74
CA GLY A 233 -17.22 1.55 -9.47
C GLY A 233 -16.13 2.21 -8.63
N SER A 234 -16.40 2.53 -7.35
CA SER A 234 -15.35 2.99 -6.42
C SER A 234 -14.47 1.83 -5.95
N LEU A 235 -13.25 2.11 -5.52
CA LEU A 235 -12.39 1.10 -4.90
C LEU A 235 -12.71 0.95 -3.42
N LEU A 236 -12.98 -0.27 -2.95
CA LEU A 236 -13.07 -0.59 -1.53
C LEU A 236 -11.80 -0.16 -0.78
N TYR A 237 -10.63 -0.51 -1.32
CA TYR A 237 -9.31 -0.09 -0.85
C TYR A 237 -8.31 -0.06 -2.01
N GLY A 238 -7.25 0.73 -1.87
CA GLY A 238 -6.03 0.68 -2.69
C GLY A 238 -4.83 0.20 -1.87
N CYS A 239 -3.76 -0.25 -2.52
CA CYS A 239 -2.55 -0.72 -1.84
C CYS A 239 -1.49 0.37 -1.75
N THR A 240 -0.84 0.50 -0.60
CA THR A 240 0.13 1.56 -0.29
C THR A 240 1.25 1.66 -1.32
N CYS A 241 1.73 0.54 -1.85
CA CYS A 241 2.76 0.50 -2.89
C CYS A 241 2.41 1.22 -4.21
N ASN A 242 1.15 1.60 -4.42
CA ASN A 242 0.72 2.39 -5.57
C ASN A 242 -0.53 3.22 -5.22
N LEU A 243 -0.48 3.93 -4.10
CA LEU A 243 -1.58 4.77 -3.60
C LEU A 243 -1.17 6.23 -3.62
N SER A 244 -2.04 7.12 -4.11
CA SER A 244 -1.90 8.55 -3.88
C SER A 244 -2.99 9.11 -2.99
N ALA A 245 -2.68 10.20 -2.31
CA ALA A 245 -3.60 10.91 -1.42
C ALA A 245 -3.55 12.42 -1.67
N ALA A 246 -4.70 13.05 -1.93
CA ALA A 246 -4.84 14.49 -1.95
C ALA A 246 -4.83 15.02 -0.51
N LEU A 247 -3.81 15.80 -0.14
CA LEU A 247 -3.68 16.32 1.22
C LEU A 247 -4.87 17.21 1.64
N PRO A 248 -5.44 18.08 0.79
CA PRO A 248 -6.64 18.84 1.15
C PRO A 248 -7.84 17.94 1.52
N ALA A 249 -8.00 16.79 0.86
CA ALA A 249 -9.07 15.84 1.18
C ALA A 249 -8.84 15.17 2.54
N LEU A 250 -7.58 14.81 2.86
CA LEU A 250 -7.22 14.25 4.17
C LEU A 250 -7.43 15.26 5.30
N GLN A 251 -7.18 16.55 5.05
CA GLN A 251 -7.39 17.63 6.01
C GLN A 251 -8.87 17.88 6.28
N ALA A 252 -9.69 17.93 5.23
CA ALA A 252 -11.13 18.09 5.34
C ALA A 252 -11.77 16.97 6.17
N ALA A 253 -11.35 15.72 5.92
CA ALA A 253 -11.82 14.54 6.66
C ALA A 253 -11.38 14.51 8.13
N ALA A 254 -10.22 15.08 8.45
CA ALA A 254 -9.74 15.22 9.83
C ALA A 254 -10.59 16.23 10.62
N GLY A 255 -10.96 17.35 10.00
CA GLY A 255 -11.81 18.38 10.59
C GLY A 255 -13.27 17.95 10.81
N SER A 256 -13.76 16.96 10.07
CA SER A 256 -15.16 16.52 10.10
C SER A 256 -15.50 15.56 11.25
N GLY A 257 -14.56 15.25 12.16
CA GLY A 257 -14.83 14.47 13.36
C GLY A 257 -15.31 13.03 13.08
N ALA A 258 -14.71 12.35 12.09
CA ALA A 258 -15.08 10.99 11.72
C ALA A 258 -15.24 10.10 12.98
N PRO A 259 -16.40 9.45 13.18
CA PRO A 259 -16.71 8.80 14.44
C PRO A 259 -15.74 7.64 14.71
N ALA A 260 -15.25 7.56 15.95
CA ALA A 260 -14.56 6.39 16.47
C ALA A 260 -15.52 5.18 16.40
N ALA A 261 -15.45 4.41 15.32
CA ALA A 261 -16.21 3.18 15.24
C ALA A 261 -15.51 2.10 16.06
N GLY A 262 -15.93 1.92 17.32
CA GLY A 262 -15.52 0.80 18.18
C GLY A 262 -14.81 1.22 19.48
N PRO A 263 -14.43 0.24 20.32
CA PRO A 263 -13.80 0.48 21.63
C PRO A 263 -12.35 0.96 21.54
N PHE A 264 -11.82 1.15 20.33
CA PHE A 264 -10.47 1.64 20.11
C PHE A 264 -10.51 3.16 19.95
N PRO A 265 -9.57 3.92 20.55
CA PRO A 265 -9.49 5.35 20.31
C PRO A 265 -9.40 5.61 18.80
N ALA A 266 -10.18 6.57 18.28
CA ALA A 266 -10.01 7.03 16.91
C ALA A 266 -8.54 7.39 16.70
N PRO A 267 -7.89 6.99 15.59
CA PRO A 267 -6.55 7.45 15.30
C PRO A 267 -6.61 8.98 15.26
N ALA A 268 -6.01 9.60 16.28
CA ALA A 268 -6.06 11.03 16.49
C ALA A 268 -5.62 11.73 15.20
N CYS A 269 -6.29 12.81 14.80
CA CYS A 269 -5.71 13.74 13.86
C CYS A 269 -4.25 13.97 14.26
N GLY A 270 -3.32 13.85 13.32
CA GLY A 270 -1.95 14.29 13.57
C GLY A 270 -1.96 15.74 14.07
N SER A 271 -0.88 16.21 14.69
CA SER A 271 -0.71 17.66 14.93
C SER A 271 -0.89 18.48 13.63
N SER A 272 -0.68 17.84 12.47
CA SER A 272 -0.89 18.38 11.13
C SER A 272 -2.36 18.44 10.66
N GLY A 273 -3.33 17.96 11.43
CA GLY A 273 -4.74 17.95 11.03
C GLY A 273 -5.05 17.05 9.83
N LEU A 274 -4.35 15.91 9.69
CA LEU A 274 -4.52 14.94 8.60
C LEU A 274 -5.21 13.66 9.07
N LEU A 275 -5.97 13.02 8.19
CA LEU A 275 -6.36 11.63 8.32
C LEU A 275 -5.13 10.71 8.15
N LEU A 276 -4.63 10.16 9.26
CA LEU A 276 -3.45 9.29 9.33
C LEU A 276 -3.81 7.80 9.29
N PHE A 277 -2.91 6.91 8.87
CA PHE A 277 -3.03 5.45 9.01
C PHE A 277 -3.15 5.03 10.48
N ASP A 278 -3.90 3.94 10.75
CA ASP A 278 -4.01 3.35 12.08
C ASP A 278 -2.78 2.48 12.39
N GLU A 279 -1.91 2.97 13.28
CA GLU A 279 -0.65 2.31 13.64
C GLU A 279 -0.82 1.01 14.42
N SER A 280 -2.05 0.65 14.84
CA SER A 280 -2.32 -0.71 15.36
C SER A 280 -2.10 -1.79 14.30
N PHE A 281 -2.16 -1.44 13.01
CA PHE A 281 -1.73 -2.27 11.88
C PHE A 281 -0.23 -2.13 11.65
N SER A 282 0.56 -2.60 12.60
CA SER A 282 2.03 -2.42 12.64
C SER A 282 2.81 -3.30 11.66
N ILE A 283 2.15 -4.18 10.92
CA ILE A 283 2.77 -5.01 9.88
C ILE A 283 2.13 -4.63 8.54
N ALA A 284 2.90 -4.66 7.44
CA ALA A 284 2.36 -4.41 6.09
C ALA A 284 1.33 -5.49 5.66
N ALA A 285 0.10 -5.29 6.10
CA ALA A 285 -1.11 -6.06 5.92
C ALA A 285 -2.27 -5.30 6.58
N PHE A 286 -3.32 -5.02 5.80
CA PHE A 286 -4.56 -4.36 6.23
C PHE A 286 -4.46 -2.90 6.68
N GLU A 287 -3.27 -2.30 6.82
CA GLU A 287 -3.14 -0.87 7.15
C GLU A 287 -3.79 0.01 6.09
N ASN A 288 -3.60 -0.36 4.81
CA ASN A 288 -4.19 0.30 3.66
C ASN A 288 -5.71 0.06 3.57
N VAL A 289 -6.16 -1.13 3.94
CA VAL A 289 -7.58 -1.52 3.92
C VAL A 289 -8.35 -0.75 4.97
N GLU A 290 -7.84 -0.71 6.21
CA GLU A 290 -8.41 0.10 7.29
C GLU A 290 -8.45 1.57 6.89
N TYR A 291 -7.31 2.09 6.41
CA TYR A 291 -7.17 3.49 6.02
C TYR A 291 -8.22 3.90 4.98
N CYS A 292 -8.40 3.08 3.95
CA CYS A 292 -9.41 3.31 2.91
C CYS A 292 -10.84 3.21 3.45
N VAL A 293 -11.15 2.23 4.30
CA VAL A 293 -12.51 2.13 4.89
C VAL A 293 -12.81 3.35 5.75
N ARG A 294 -11.85 3.83 6.54
CA ARG A 294 -12.03 5.05 7.33
C ARG A 294 -12.10 6.32 6.48
N ALA A 295 -11.28 6.42 5.43
CA ALA A 295 -11.36 7.50 4.45
C ALA A 295 -12.75 7.59 3.81
N ARG A 296 -13.31 6.45 3.38
CA ARG A 296 -14.69 6.37 2.85
C ARG A 296 -15.72 6.86 3.87
N LYS A 297 -15.61 6.45 5.14
CA LYS A 297 -16.54 6.92 6.21
C LYS A 297 -16.47 8.43 6.41
N ALA A 298 -15.31 9.03 6.15
CA ALA A 298 -15.10 10.46 6.19
C ALA A 298 -15.46 11.17 4.86
N GLY A 299 -16.10 10.48 3.92
CA GLY A 299 -16.54 11.04 2.65
C GLY A 299 -15.44 11.20 1.58
N ILE A 300 -14.26 10.65 1.80
CA ILE A 300 -13.17 10.69 0.81
C ILE A 300 -13.45 9.69 -0.31
N ALA A 301 -13.39 10.16 -1.55
CA ALA A 301 -13.49 9.31 -2.73
C ALA A 301 -12.28 8.38 -2.86
N ILE A 302 -12.52 7.14 -3.29
CA ILE A 302 -11.47 6.13 -3.49
C ILE A 302 -11.63 5.59 -4.91
N SER A 303 -10.67 5.87 -5.78
CA SER A 303 -10.76 5.59 -7.21
C SER A 303 -9.56 4.82 -7.73
N TYR A 304 -9.74 4.19 -8.90
CA TYR A 304 -8.70 3.42 -9.59
C TYR A 304 -8.21 4.16 -10.83
N ALA A 305 -6.89 4.25 -11.02
CA ALA A 305 -6.24 4.85 -12.18
C ALA A 305 -5.36 3.79 -12.88
N PRO A 306 -5.89 3.03 -13.86
CA PRO A 306 -5.16 1.93 -14.49
C PRO A 306 -3.91 2.38 -15.27
N GLU A 307 -3.84 3.66 -15.64
CA GLU A 307 -2.71 4.28 -16.36
C GLU A 307 -1.51 4.51 -15.43
N ALA A 308 -1.75 4.70 -14.13
CA ALA A 308 -0.68 4.86 -13.14
C ALA A 308 -0.05 3.51 -12.80
N LEU A 309 0.87 3.04 -13.66
CA LEU A 309 1.49 1.73 -13.57
C LEU A 309 2.70 1.70 -12.62
N VAL A 310 2.76 0.68 -11.77
CA VAL A 310 3.93 0.26 -11.00
C VAL A 310 4.19 -1.22 -11.24
N LEU A 311 5.43 -1.59 -11.51
CA LEU A 311 5.86 -2.99 -11.53
C LEU A 311 6.41 -3.39 -10.15
N HIS A 312 5.88 -4.46 -9.57
CA HIS A 312 6.24 -4.93 -8.23
C HIS A 312 7.11 -6.19 -8.30
N ASP A 313 8.25 -6.19 -7.60
CA ASP A 313 9.16 -7.33 -7.50
C ASP A 313 8.80 -8.24 -6.33
N TYR A 314 7.72 -8.99 -6.53
CA TYR A 314 7.21 -9.98 -5.58
C TYR A 314 8.27 -11.01 -5.13
N ALA A 315 7.94 -11.75 -4.07
CA ALA A 315 8.65 -12.97 -3.75
C ALA A 315 8.04 -14.15 -4.52
N TYR A 316 8.66 -14.52 -5.65
CA TYR A 316 8.11 -15.46 -6.64
C TYR A 316 8.18 -16.95 -6.26
N THR A 317 7.90 -17.29 -4.99
CA THR A 317 7.84 -18.69 -4.53
C THR A 317 6.49 -18.99 -3.87
N PRO A 318 5.95 -20.22 -3.99
CA PRO A 318 4.72 -20.59 -3.29
C PRO A 318 4.82 -20.43 -1.77
N ALA A 319 6.00 -20.70 -1.19
CA ALA A 319 6.23 -20.52 0.24
C ALA A 319 6.16 -19.05 0.67
N ALA A 320 6.66 -18.13 -0.17
CA ALA A 320 6.53 -16.70 0.09
C ALA A 320 5.08 -16.21 -0.10
N LEU A 321 4.38 -16.70 -1.13
CA LEU A 321 2.95 -16.45 -1.33
C LEU A 321 2.14 -16.88 -0.10
N PHE A 322 2.39 -18.10 0.42
CA PHE A 322 1.77 -18.58 1.66
C PHE A 322 2.01 -17.62 2.83
N ARG A 323 3.27 -17.21 3.05
CA ARG A 323 3.64 -16.29 4.13
C ARG A 323 2.97 -14.92 3.98
N GLN A 324 2.89 -14.39 2.76
CA GLN A 324 2.21 -13.13 2.46
C GLN A 324 0.73 -13.22 2.86
N PHE A 325 0.01 -14.24 2.39
CA PHE A 325 -1.41 -14.38 2.73
C PHE A 325 -1.63 -14.74 4.20
N ALA A 326 -0.74 -15.51 4.84
CA ALA A 326 -0.78 -15.74 6.28
C ALA A 326 -0.58 -14.46 7.10
N LYS A 327 0.29 -13.56 6.65
CA LYS A 327 0.41 -12.22 7.24
C LYS A 327 -0.89 -11.44 7.11
N HIS A 328 -1.49 -11.41 5.91
CA HIS A 328 -2.77 -10.74 5.67
C HIS A 328 -3.90 -11.28 6.56
N GLY A 329 -4.11 -12.60 6.57
CA GLY A 329 -5.14 -13.21 7.39
C GLY A 329 -4.97 -12.93 8.88
N SER A 330 -3.73 -12.72 9.35
CA SER A 330 -3.46 -12.42 10.76
C SER A 330 -4.00 -11.05 11.25
N GLN A 331 -4.34 -10.14 10.34
CA GLN A 331 -4.85 -8.80 10.66
C GLN A 331 -6.36 -8.65 10.42
N GLU A 332 -6.99 -9.61 9.73
CA GLU A 332 -8.42 -9.53 9.41
C GLU A 332 -9.29 -9.49 10.68
N GLY A 333 -8.88 -10.17 11.76
CA GLY A 333 -9.59 -10.13 13.04
C GLY A 333 -9.68 -8.70 13.61
N LEU A 334 -8.56 -7.97 13.62
CA LEU A 334 -8.51 -6.57 14.05
C LEU A 334 -9.37 -5.68 13.15
N MET A 335 -9.27 -5.88 11.83
CA MET A 335 -10.11 -5.17 10.85
C MET A 335 -11.60 -5.37 11.12
N ALA A 336 -12.04 -6.61 11.32
CA ALA A 336 -13.45 -6.92 11.57
C ALA A 336 -13.95 -6.39 12.93
N LEU A 337 -13.07 -6.26 13.93
CA LEU A 337 -13.40 -5.66 15.22
C LEU A 337 -13.60 -4.14 15.12
N LYS A 338 -12.75 -3.45 14.36
CA LYS A 338 -12.82 -2.00 14.14
C LYS A 338 -13.90 -1.60 13.12
N HIS A 339 -14.12 -2.42 12.10
CA HIS A 339 -15.05 -2.16 11.00
C HIS A 339 -15.96 -3.36 10.77
N ARG A 340 -17.06 -3.43 11.51
CA ARG A 340 -18.03 -4.55 11.45
C ARG A 340 -18.72 -4.69 10.08
N GLU A 341 -18.76 -3.61 9.30
CA GLU A 341 -19.30 -3.59 7.94
C GLU A 341 -18.32 -4.15 6.89
N TYR A 342 -17.02 -4.25 7.21
CA TYR A 342 -16.00 -4.63 6.25
C TYR A 342 -16.26 -6.00 5.58
N PRO A 343 -16.69 -7.07 6.31
CA PRO A 343 -17.00 -8.34 5.67
C PRO A 343 -18.07 -8.24 4.58
N ALA A 344 -19.09 -7.41 4.78
CA ALA A 344 -20.15 -7.20 3.79
C ALA A 344 -19.63 -6.42 2.56
N LEU A 345 -18.83 -5.38 2.79
CA LEU A 345 -18.16 -4.63 1.71
C LEU A 345 -17.24 -5.53 0.90
N LEU A 346 -16.43 -6.36 1.57
CA LEU A 346 -15.53 -7.31 0.91
C LEU A 346 -16.31 -8.30 0.06
N ALA A 347 -17.41 -8.85 0.58
CA ALA A 347 -18.28 -9.78 -0.14
C ALA A 347 -18.95 -9.16 -1.38
N ALA A 348 -19.31 -7.87 -1.33
CA ALA A 348 -19.91 -7.14 -2.44
C ALA A 348 -18.90 -6.68 -3.50
N SER A 349 -17.61 -6.67 -3.17
CA SER A 349 -16.55 -6.18 -4.05
C SER A 349 -15.96 -7.27 -4.96
N ARG A 350 -15.24 -6.87 -6.01
CA ARG A 350 -14.53 -7.76 -6.94
C ARG A 350 -13.06 -7.39 -7.11
N ASP A 351 -12.20 -8.38 -7.39
CA ASP A 351 -10.78 -8.16 -7.67
C ASP A 351 -10.56 -7.28 -8.92
N VAL A 352 -9.47 -6.53 -8.95
CA VAL A 352 -9.04 -5.69 -10.08
C VAL A 352 -7.78 -6.29 -10.71
N PRO A 353 -7.86 -7.06 -11.80
CA PRO A 353 -6.68 -7.71 -12.38
C PRO A 353 -5.67 -6.68 -12.91
N ALA A 354 -4.38 -7.03 -12.91
CA ALA A 354 -3.31 -6.18 -13.46
C ALA A 354 -3.27 -6.20 -15.00
N VAL A 355 -3.82 -7.25 -15.60
CA VAL A 355 -3.99 -7.43 -17.04
C VAL A 355 -5.47 -7.37 -17.40
N ALA A 356 -5.80 -6.67 -18.48
CA ALA A 356 -7.15 -6.67 -19.02
C ALA A 356 -7.58 -8.10 -19.39
N ALA A 357 -8.86 -8.42 -19.17
CA ALA A 357 -9.43 -9.71 -19.52
C ALA A 357 -9.33 -9.96 -21.04
N GLY A 358 -8.29 -10.69 -21.47
CA GLY A 358 -8.02 -10.99 -22.89
C GLY A 358 -6.58 -10.77 -23.34
N ALA A 359 -5.71 -10.18 -22.53
CA ALA A 359 -4.31 -9.88 -22.90
C ALA A 359 -3.34 -11.07 -22.76
N CYS A 360 -3.80 -12.22 -22.27
CA CYS A 360 -3.04 -13.47 -22.36
C CYS A 360 -3.40 -14.17 -23.67
N SER A 361 -2.84 -13.69 -24.78
CA SER A 361 -2.78 -14.42 -26.05
C SER A 361 -1.58 -15.34 -26.09
#